data_AF-A0A329RZU9-F1
#
_entry.id   AF-A0A329RZU9-F1
#
_cell.length_a   1.000
_cell.length_b   1.000
_cell.length_c   1.000
_cell.angle_alpha   90.00
_cell.angle_beta   90.00
_cell.angle_gamma   90.00
#
_symmetry.space_group_name_H-M   'P 1'
#
loop_
_entity.id
_entity.type
_entity.pdbx_description
1 polymer ?
#
loop_
_entity_poly.entity_id
_entity_poly.type
_entity_poly.pdbx_seq_one_letter_code
_entity_poly.pdbx_strand_id
1 'polypeptide(L)'
;MSSLHLTIRSRLDELKQQCHELCDVDNGHAKRGSKAGTTAELFSTVQLWKERSLHHVLEALDKAGAQSIDSHIEAMEHHEKAAKDLFELTRGFLRSSGNGINLVLDNFAVDLAGLVDCIVTSRLEEQRIIHENVVRVLKDENHKLAATCQSLQSVNLSLEERLEVLENTSGAGGDAILCNKLRGRVQHLAIRQRELSTELESAAKDRLKHRRELEKTKTLLAESQKSLVLTRAMHDKETRQLAAMIHLNHTQVAQILDASRSATDTRRHQESLERFSVLHFSSTFEFPSTNSVTHSKETSRATNKTPTAT
;
A
#
# COMPACT_ATOMS: atom_id res chain seq x y z
N MET A 1 -8.63 14.48 15.50
CA MET A 1 -8.53 13.55 14.36
C MET A 1 -9.08 14.18 13.07
N SER A 2 -10.29 14.73 13.07
CA SER A 2 -10.90 15.41 11.91
C SER A 2 -10.11 16.62 11.40
N SER A 3 -9.58 17.46 12.29
CA SER A 3 -8.74 18.62 11.92
C SER A 3 -7.42 18.24 11.23
N LEU A 4 -6.75 17.16 11.68
CA LEU A 4 -5.52 16.66 11.04
C LEU A 4 -5.76 16.21 9.60
N HIS A 5 -6.84 15.45 9.41
CA HIS A 5 -7.21 14.94 8.10
C HIS A 5 -7.55 16.07 7.12
N LEU A 6 -8.12 17.18 7.61
CA LEU A 6 -8.35 18.40 6.82
C LEU A 6 -7.02 19.07 6.44
N THR A 7 -6.07 19.21 7.37
CA THR A 7 -4.75 19.81 7.09
C THR A 7 -3.94 18.98 6.11
N ILE A 8 -3.88 17.65 6.28
CA ILE A 8 -3.17 16.74 5.35
C ILE A 8 -3.80 16.81 3.97
N ARG A 9 -5.14 16.85 3.89
CA ARG A 9 -5.85 16.95 2.61
C ARG A 9 -5.57 18.27 1.90
N SER A 10 -5.57 19.39 2.63
CA SER A 10 -5.19 20.70 2.09
C SER A 10 -3.76 20.70 1.53
N ARG A 11 -2.80 20.11 2.26
CA ARG A 11 -1.40 20.02 1.82
C ARG A 11 -1.22 19.09 0.62
N LEU A 12 -2.00 18.01 0.54
CA LEU A 12 -2.00 17.11 -0.61
C LEU A 12 -2.57 17.82 -1.86
N ASP A 13 -3.59 18.64 -1.69
CA ASP A 13 -4.17 19.41 -2.81
C ASP A 13 -3.20 20.51 -3.28
N GLU A 14 -2.45 21.14 -2.36
CA GLU A 14 -1.34 22.07 -2.68
C GLU A 14 -0.20 21.37 -3.44
N LEU A 15 0.22 20.16 -3.00
CA LEU A 15 1.21 19.34 -3.71
C LEU A 15 0.77 19.00 -5.13
N LYS A 16 -0.51 18.61 -5.31
CA LYS A 16 -1.05 18.32 -6.64
C LYS A 16 -0.98 19.54 -7.53
N GLN A 17 -1.36 20.72 -7.02
CA GLN A 17 -1.32 21.96 -7.77
C GLN A 17 0.11 22.31 -8.21
N GLN A 18 1.08 22.25 -7.29
CA GLN A 18 2.49 22.50 -7.60
C GLN A 18 3.07 21.49 -8.60
N CYS A 19 2.70 20.21 -8.51
CA CYS A 19 3.10 19.22 -9.50
C CYS A 19 2.48 19.48 -10.88
N HIS A 20 1.24 19.99 -10.94
CA HIS A 20 0.61 20.36 -12.21
C HIS A 20 1.29 21.59 -12.82
N GLU A 21 1.61 22.61 -12.03
CA GLU A 21 2.33 23.82 -12.48
C GLU A 21 3.75 23.51 -13.02
N LEU A 22 4.42 22.49 -12.49
CA LEU A 22 5.71 22.00 -13.01
C LEU A 22 5.59 21.14 -14.28
N CYS A 23 4.38 20.68 -14.60
CA CYS A 23 4.08 19.89 -15.80
C CYS A 23 3.44 20.73 -16.91
N ASP A 24 2.76 21.83 -16.58
CA ASP A 24 2.12 22.72 -17.54
C ASP A 24 3.13 23.71 -18.14
N VAL A 25 3.76 23.29 -19.23
CA VAL A 25 4.27 24.19 -20.27
C VAL A 25 3.35 24.03 -21.47
N ASP A 26 2.37 24.94 -21.58
CA ASP A 26 1.44 25.21 -22.68
C ASP A 26 0.76 24.05 -23.45
N ASN A 27 -0.56 24.19 -23.57
CA ASN A 27 -1.53 23.26 -24.16
C ASN A 27 -1.19 22.72 -25.57
N GLY A 28 -1.35 21.40 -25.73
CA GLY A 28 -1.53 20.79 -27.05
C GLY A 28 -1.41 19.25 -27.07
N HIS A 29 -2.46 18.53 -26.67
CA HIS A 29 -2.65 17.09 -26.94
C HIS A 29 -1.56 16.11 -26.46
N ALA A 30 -1.33 15.98 -25.15
CA ALA A 30 -0.57 14.84 -24.63
C ALA A 30 -1.51 13.77 -24.06
N LYS A 31 -1.82 12.75 -24.87
CA LYS A 31 -2.37 11.48 -24.38
C LYS A 31 -1.38 10.90 -23.36
N ARG A 32 -1.90 10.51 -22.20
CA ARG A 32 -1.20 9.88 -21.08
C ARG A 32 -0.39 8.68 -21.57
N GLY A 33 0.92 8.89 -21.77
CA GLY A 33 1.89 7.88 -22.18
C GLY A 33 2.42 7.07 -20.99
N SER A 34 2.79 5.82 -21.28
CA SER A 34 3.26 4.80 -20.34
C SER A 34 4.52 5.22 -19.57
N LYS A 35 4.55 4.91 -18.27
CA LYS A 35 5.77 4.98 -17.45
C LYS A 35 6.64 3.75 -17.73
N ALA A 36 7.41 3.75 -18.82
CA ALA A 36 8.57 2.88 -18.98
C ALA A 36 9.43 3.36 -20.17
N GLY A 37 10.69 3.74 -19.94
CA GLY A 37 11.68 3.93 -21.03
C GLY A 37 11.72 5.31 -21.69
N THR A 38 11.49 6.39 -20.94
CA THR A 38 11.37 7.76 -21.47
C THR A 38 12.49 8.17 -22.43
N THR A 39 13.76 7.84 -22.17
CA THR A 39 14.87 8.28 -23.04
C THR A 39 14.96 7.50 -24.36
N ALA A 40 14.64 6.21 -24.36
CA ALA A 40 14.72 5.36 -25.56
C ALA A 40 13.55 5.61 -26.51
N GLU A 41 12.36 5.84 -25.96
CA GLU A 41 11.18 6.24 -26.73
C GLU A 41 11.36 7.63 -27.32
N LEU A 42 11.91 8.59 -26.56
CA LEU A 42 12.24 9.92 -27.08
C LEU A 42 13.25 9.84 -28.22
N PHE A 43 14.34 9.10 -28.04
CA PHE A 43 15.34 8.92 -29.09
C PHE A 43 14.72 8.37 -30.37
N SER A 44 13.85 7.35 -30.24
CA SER A 44 13.12 6.76 -31.37
C SER A 44 12.19 7.79 -32.05
N THR A 45 11.53 8.64 -31.27
CA THR A 45 10.60 9.66 -31.78
C THR A 45 11.34 10.77 -32.53
N VAL A 46 12.47 11.23 -31.99
CA VAL A 46 13.35 12.22 -32.63
C VAL A 46 13.96 11.66 -33.91
N GLN A 47 14.38 10.40 -33.90
CA GLN A 47 14.89 9.70 -35.07
C GLN A 47 13.83 9.58 -36.18
N LEU A 48 12.60 9.19 -35.83
CA LEU A 48 11.45 9.14 -36.76
C LEU A 48 11.12 10.52 -37.34
N TRP A 49 11.17 11.58 -36.51
CA TRP A 49 10.99 12.95 -36.98
C TRP A 49 12.09 13.35 -37.97
N LYS A 50 13.36 13.06 -37.65
CA LYS A 50 14.51 13.34 -38.51
C LYS A 50 14.36 12.67 -39.87
N GLU A 51 14.04 11.37 -39.88
CA GLU A 51 13.87 10.59 -41.12
C GLU A 51 12.74 11.14 -42.00
N ARG A 52 11.59 11.49 -41.41
CA ARG A 52 10.45 12.05 -42.15
C ARG A 52 10.70 13.47 -42.63
N SER A 53 11.25 14.33 -41.78
CA SER A 53 11.57 15.71 -42.13
C SER A 53 12.63 15.77 -43.22
N LEU A 54 13.70 14.97 -43.10
CA LEU A 54 14.74 14.87 -44.10
C LEU A 54 14.17 14.38 -45.43
N HIS A 55 13.35 13.33 -45.42
CA HIS A 55 12.71 12.82 -46.64
C HIS A 55 11.92 13.90 -47.39
N HIS A 56 11.13 14.72 -46.68
CA HIS A 56 10.39 15.82 -47.28
C HIS A 56 11.29 16.92 -47.84
N VAL A 57 12.39 17.24 -47.17
CA VAL A 57 13.34 18.26 -47.64
C VAL A 57 14.11 17.78 -48.88
N LEU A 58 14.54 16.51 -48.90
CA LEU A 58 15.20 15.94 -50.07
C LEU A 58 14.24 15.87 -51.27
N GLU A 59 13.00 15.44 -51.07
CA GLU A 59 11.97 15.42 -52.12
C GLU A 59 11.66 16.83 -52.67
N ALA A 60 11.72 17.86 -51.82
CA ALA A 60 11.54 19.25 -52.24
C ALA A 60 12.75 19.78 -53.03
N LEU A 61 13.98 19.43 -52.63
CA LEU A 61 15.21 19.78 -53.36
C LEU A 61 15.25 19.15 -54.76
N ASP A 62 14.82 17.89 -54.87
CA ASP A 62 14.67 17.17 -56.15
C ASP A 62 13.66 17.87 -57.06
N LYS A 63 12.51 18.27 -56.52
CA LYS A 63 11.46 19.00 -57.28
C LYS A 63 11.90 20.40 -57.70
N ALA A 64 12.78 21.04 -56.93
CA ALA A 64 13.31 22.37 -57.24
C ALA A 64 14.42 22.36 -58.31
N GLY A 65 14.80 21.19 -58.83
CA GLY A 65 15.88 21.05 -59.81
C GLY A 65 17.28 21.24 -59.21
N ALA A 66 17.39 21.27 -57.88
CA ALA A 66 18.64 21.40 -57.15
C ALA A 66 19.31 20.02 -56.96
N GLN A 67 19.66 19.36 -58.08
CA GLN A 67 20.33 18.05 -58.10
C GLN A 67 21.81 18.11 -57.68
N SER A 68 22.21 19.11 -56.91
CA SER A 68 23.57 19.17 -56.36
C SER A 68 23.68 18.17 -55.20
N ILE A 69 24.69 17.31 -55.26
CA ILE A 69 25.04 16.40 -54.17
C ILE A 69 25.38 17.19 -52.90
N ASP A 70 25.98 18.38 -53.04
CA ASP A 70 26.36 19.22 -51.91
C ASP A 70 25.14 19.75 -51.14
N SER A 71 24.04 20.10 -51.83
CA SER A 71 22.82 20.57 -51.13
C SER A 71 22.09 19.44 -50.41
N HIS A 72 22.20 18.20 -50.89
CA HIS A 72 21.67 17.01 -50.20
C HIS A 72 22.48 16.69 -48.94
N ILE A 73 23.81 16.73 -49.03
CA ILE A 73 24.72 16.54 -47.90
C ILE A 73 24.46 17.60 -46.83
N GLU A 74 24.34 18.87 -47.23
CA GLU A 74 24.08 19.98 -46.32
C GLU A 74 22.73 19.81 -45.58
N ALA A 75 21.66 19.40 -46.29
CA ALA A 75 20.37 19.10 -45.68
C ALA A 75 20.44 17.92 -44.68
N MET A 76 21.23 16.88 -44.97
CA MET A 76 21.47 15.77 -44.07
C MET A 76 22.21 16.21 -42.79
N GLU A 77 23.23 17.06 -42.92
CA GLU A 77 23.99 17.58 -41.79
C GLU A 77 23.14 18.49 -40.90
N HIS A 78 22.36 19.40 -41.50
CA HIS A 78 21.44 20.27 -40.76
C HIS A 78 20.38 19.46 -39.99
N HIS A 79 19.82 18.40 -40.59
CA HIS A 79 18.84 17.56 -39.90
C HIS A 79 19.46 16.67 -38.82
N GLU A 80 20.69 16.19 -38.99
CA GLU A 80 21.44 15.50 -37.93
C GLU A 80 21.72 16.44 -36.75
N LYS A 81 22.11 17.69 -37.02
CA LYS A 81 22.33 18.70 -35.98
C LYS A 81 21.03 19.07 -35.27
N ALA A 82 19.97 19.36 -36.02
CA ALA A 82 18.66 19.70 -35.45
C ALA A 82 18.07 18.56 -34.60
N ALA A 83 18.28 17.30 -35.01
CA ALA A 83 17.85 16.14 -34.22
C ALA A 83 18.62 16.03 -32.90
N LYS A 84 19.93 16.28 -32.90
CA LYS A 84 20.75 16.34 -31.67
C LYS A 84 20.28 17.45 -30.73
N ASP A 85 20.09 18.65 -31.27
CA ASP A 85 19.65 19.81 -30.49
C ASP A 85 18.26 19.58 -29.88
N LEU A 86 17.32 19.00 -30.65
CA LEU A 86 15.97 18.68 -30.19
C LEU A 86 15.97 17.57 -29.12
N PHE A 87 16.84 16.56 -29.27
CA PHE A 87 17.01 15.52 -28.26
C PHE A 87 17.59 16.08 -26.95
N GLU A 88 18.63 16.92 -27.03
CA GLU A 88 19.25 17.55 -25.85
C GLU A 88 18.30 18.49 -25.12
N LEU A 89 17.55 19.33 -25.87
CA LEU A 89 16.55 20.23 -25.31
C LEU A 89 15.45 19.45 -24.57
N THR A 90 14.90 18.41 -25.21
CA THR A 90 13.82 17.59 -24.63
C THR A 90 14.31 16.82 -23.41
N ARG A 91 15.53 16.26 -23.47
CA ARG A 91 16.15 15.58 -22.32
C ARG A 91 16.41 16.55 -21.16
N GLY A 92 16.88 17.76 -21.45
CA GLY A 92 17.09 18.82 -20.47
C GLY A 92 15.81 19.21 -19.76
N PHE A 93 14.73 19.43 -20.52
CA PHE A 93 13.41 19.74 -19.98
C PHE A 93 12.89 18.63 -19.05
N LEU A 94 12.95 17.36 -19.48
CA LEU A 94 12.49 16.23 -18.66
C LEU A 94 13.29 16.05 -17.39
N ARG A 95 14.61 16.25 -17.46
CA ARG A 95 15.46 16.21 -16.27
C ARG A 95 15.11 17.34 -15.31
N SER A 96 14.90 18.55 -15.83
CA SER A 96 14.55 19.73 -15.03
C SER A 96 13.18 19.55 -14.36
N SER A 97 12.16 19.14 -15.11
CA SER A 97 10.81 18.89 -14.57
C SER A 97 10.82 17.73 -13.57
N GLY A 98 11.52 16.62 -13.88
CA GLY A 98 11.68 15.51 -12.95
C GLY A 98 12.38 15.90 -11.64
N ASN A 99 13.45 16.68 -11.72
CA ASN A 99 14.13 17.21 -10.54
C ASN A 99 13.24 18.16 -9.74
N GLY A 100 12.47 19.02 -10.40
CA GLY A 100 11.51 19.91 -9.76
C GLY A 100 10.40 19.15 -9.03
N ILE A 101 9.82 18.14 -9.66
CA ILE A 101 8.79 17.28 -9.05
C ILE A 101 9.37 16.53 -7.84
N ASN A 102 10.56 15.96 -7.96
CA ASN A 102 11.22 15.27 -6.85
C ASN A 102 11.48 16.22 -5.68
N LEU A 103 11.96 17.44 -5.94
CA LEU A 103 12.18 18.45 -4.89
C LEU A 103 10.88 18.82 -4.16
N VAL A 104 9.78 19.00 -4.90
CA VAL A 104 8.46 19.30 -4.30
C VAL A 104 7.96 18.11 -3.47
N LEU A 105 8.14 16.88 -3.95
CA LEU A 105 7.80 15.67 -3.20
C LEU A 105 8.63 15.52 -1.92
N ASP A 106 9.93 15.77 -1.99
CA ASP A 106 10.83 15.72 -0.84
C ASP A 106 10.45 16.76 0.21
N ASN A 107 10.16 18.00 -0.21
CA ASN A 107 9.68 19.05 0.68
C ASN A 107 8.35 18.68 1.35
N PHE A 108 7.40 18.12 0.59
CA PHE A 108 6.14 17.64 1.14
C PHE A 108 6.35 16.51 2.16
N ALA A 109 7.29 15.59 1.91
CA ALA A 109 7.61 14.52 2.84
C ALA A 109 8.20 15.05 4.15
N VAL A 110 9.09 16.06 4.08
CA VAL A 110 9.64 16.75 5.26
C VAL A 110 8.55 17.47 6.05
N ASP A 111 7.67 18.20 5.37
CA ASP A 111 6.55 18.91 6.00
C ASP A 111 5.58 17.94 6.70
N LEU A 112 5.27 16.80 6.06
CA LEU A 112 4.42 15.76 6.63
C LEU A 112 5.08 15.12 7.86
N ALA A 113 6.39 14.84 7.79
CA ALA A 113 7.15 14.31 8.92
C ALA A 113 7.14 15.30 10.10
N GLY A 114 7.38 16.58 9.86
CA GLY A 114 7.34 17.63 10.88
C GLY A 114 5.95 17.77 11.52
N LEU A 115 4.88 17.70 10.72
CA LEU A 115 3.51 17.74 11.24
C LEU A 115 3.21 16.54 12.16
N VAL A 116 3.58 15.33 11.74
CA VAL A 116 3.40 14.11 12.54
C VAL A 116 4.20 14.18 13.82
N ASP A 117 5.47 14.61 13.75
CA ASP A 117 6.32 14.76 14.92
C ASP A 117 5.71 15.73 15.94
N CYS A 118 5.26 16.92 15.52
CA CYS A 118 4.61 17.90 16.39
C CYS A 118 3.36 17.35 17.11
N ILE A 119 2.59 16.49 16.45
CA ILE A 119 1.39 15.88 17.04
C ILE A 119 1.77 14.81 18.06
N VAL A 120 2.77 13.99 17.72
CA VAL A 120 3.25 12.94 18.61
C VAL A 120 3.89 13.58 19.84
N THR A 121 4.76 14.57 19.68
CA THR A 121 5.42 15.27 20.79
C THR A 121 4.41 15.99 21.68
N SER A 122 3.47 16.74 21.12
CA SER A 122 2.44 17.43 21.92
C SER A 122 1.57 16.46 22.72
N ARG A 123 1.15 15.34 22.12
CA ARG A 123 0.34 14.33 22.81
C ARG A 123 1.14 13.59 23.89
N LEU A 124 2.41 13.31 23.63
CA LEU A 124 3.30 12.71 24.64
C LEU A 124 3.52 13.66 25.81
N GLU A 125 3.69 14.97 25.56
CA GLU A 125 3.85 15.97 26.62
C GLU A 125 2.56 16.13 27.44
N GLU A 126 1.38 16.13 26.79
CA GLU A 126 0.09 16.13 27.49
C GLU A 126 -0.05 14.90 28.40
N GLN A 127 0.28 13.70 27.89
CA GLN A 127 0.26 12.48 28.69
C GLN A 127 1.28 12.51 29.83
N ARG A 128 2.47 13.04 29.58
CA ARG A 128 3.50 13.21 30.60
C ARG A 128 2.98 14.07 31.75
N ILE A 129 2.37 15.22 31.46
CA ILE A 129 1.80 16.12 32.48
C ILE A 129 0.70 15.41 33.27
N ILE A 130 -0.18 14.66 32.61
CA ILE A 130 -1.24 13.88 33.29
C ILE A 130 -0.60 12.84 34.23
N HIS A 131 0.40 12.10 33.76
CA HIS A 131 1.09 11.09 34.58
C HIS A 131 1.86 11.70 35.75
N GLU A 132 2.56 12.81 35.55
CA GLU A 132 3.22 13.55 36.63
C GLU A 132 2.20 13.99 37.71
N ASN A 133 1.02 14.46 37.30
CA ASN A 133 -0.06 14.82 38.20
C ASN A 133 -0.60 13.62 38.99
N VAL A 134 -0.85 12.49 38.32
CA VAL A 134 -1.32 11.26 38.97
C VAL A 134 -0.28 10.74 39.96
N VAL A 135 1.01 10.69 39.58
CA VAL A 135 2.09 10.26 40.48
C VAL A 135 2.18 11.15 41.71
N ARG A 136 2.01 12.47 41.56
CA ARG A 136 1.98 13.41 42.68
C ARG A 136 0.80 13.11 43.62
N VAL A 137 -0.42 12.96 43.09
CA VAL A 137 -1.60 12.62 43.90
C VAL A 137 -1.41 11.30 44.64
N LEU A 138 -0.92 10.25 43.96
CA LEU A 138 -0.65 8.95 44.57
C LEU A 138 0.44 9.04 45.65
N LYS A 139 1.46 9.88 45.47
CA LYS A 139 2.45 10.13 46.52
C LYS A 139 1.79 10.78 47.74
N ASP A 140 0.94 11.78 47.55
CA ASP A 140 0.26 12.46 48.66
C ASP A 140 -0.69 11.50 49.41
N GLU A 141 -1.44 10.66 48.68
CA GLU A 141 -2.29 9.62 49.26
C GLU A 141 -1.48 8.57 50.03
N ASN A 142 -0.33 8.15 49.50
CA ASN A 142 0.54 7.20 50.18
C ASN A 142 1.13 7.78 51.48
N HIS A 143 1.50 9.07 51.50
CA HIS A 143 1.93 9.75 52.72
C HIS A 143 0.79 9.83 53.76
N LYS A 144 -0.44 10.16 53.33
CA LYS A 144 -1.62 10.14 54.21
C LYS A 144 -1.87 8.75 54.77
N LEU A 145 -1.81 7.71 53.93
CA LEU A 145 -1.99 6.34 54.35
C LEU A 145 -0.93 5.93 55.38
N ALA A 146 0.35 6.23 55.12
CA ALA A 146 1.44 5.97 56.06
C ALA A 146 1.22 6.66 57.43
N ALA A 147 0.78 7.91 57.43
CA ALA A 147 0.45 8.63 58.66
C ALA A 147 -0.72 7.98 59.42
N THR A 148 -1.77 7.55 58.71
CA THR A 148 -2.89 6.82 59.33
C THR A 148 -2.46 5.47 59.90
N CYS A 149 -1.58 4.74 59.22
CA CYS A 149 -1.03 3.47 59.70
C CYS A 149 -0.22 3.67 60.99
N GLN A 150 0.65 4.69 61.03
CA GLN A 150 1.41 5.01 62.24
C GLN A 150 0.51 5.41 63.41
N SER A 151 -0.53 6.22 63.15
CA SER A 151 -1.53 6.57 64.16
C SER A 151 -2.25 5.34 64.70
N LEU A 152 -2.76 4.47 63.83
CA LEU A 152 -3.40 3.21 64.23
C LEU A 152 -2.46 2.30 65.01
N GLN A 153 -1.19 2.21 64.61
CA GLN A 153 -0.19 1.43 65.33
C GLN A 153 0.03 1.97 66.74
N SER A 154 0.10 3.29 66.92
CA SER A 154 0.22 3.92 68.24
C SER A 154 -0.99 3.66 69.14
N VAL A 155 -2.21 3.71 68.57
CA VAL A 155 -3.44 3.40 69.30
C VAL A 155 -3.47 1.93 69.70
N ASN A 156 -3.06 1.02 68.80
CA ASN A 156 -2.98 -0.41 69.12
C ASN A 156 -2.00 -0.69 70.26
N LEU A 157 -0.79 -0.12 70.22
CA LEU A 157 0.18 -0.27 71.30
C LEU A 157 -0.40 0.21 72.64
N SER A 158 -1.07 1.36 72.64
CA SER A 158 -1.73 1.88 73.85
C SER A 158 -2.86 0.96 74.35
N LEU A 159 -3.63 0.35 73.45
CA LEU A 159 -4.68 -0.60 73.83
C LEU A 159 -4.10 -1.92 74.35
N GLU A 160 -2.99 -2.40 73.77
CA GLU A 160 -2.24 -3.56 74.24
C GLU A 160 -1.70 -3.34 75.66
N GLU A 161 -1.06 -2.19 75.92
CA GLU A 161 -0.59 -1.81 77.26
C GLU A 161 -1.75 -1.76 78.27
N ARG A 162 -2.89 -1.16 77.88
CA ARG A 162 -4.09 -1.12 78.74
C ARG A 162 -4.67 -2.51 79.00
N LEU A 163 -4.63 -3.40 78.01
CA LEU A 163 -5.07 -4.79 78.16
C LEU A 163 -4.15 -5.57 79.09
N GLU A 164 -2.84 -5.38 78.97
CA GLU A 164 -1.83 -6.01 79.85
C GLU A 164 -2.00 -5.55 81.30
N VAL A 165 -2.23 -4.25 81.55
CA VAL A 165 -2.53 -3.74 82.89
C VAL A 165 -3.80 -4.38 83.48
N LEU A 166 -4.86 -4.51 82.67
CA LEU A 166 -6.11 -5.15 83.09
C LEU A 166 -5.95 -6.66 83.33
N GLU A 167 -5.09 -7.34 82.56
CA GLU A 167 -4.78 -8.76 82.74
C GLU A 167 -3.95 -9.01 84.01
N ASN A 168 -3.08 -8.08 84.39
CA ASN A 168 -2.18 -8.20 85.54
C ASN A 168 -2.75 -7.66 86.86
N THR A 169 -3.91 -6.98 86.86
CA THR A 169 -4.57 -6.55 88.10
C THR A 169 -5.15 -7.74 88.89
N SER A 170 -4.48 -8.07 90.01
CA SER A 170 -4.71 -9.24 90.86
C SER A 170 -6.05 -9.31 91.61
N GLY A 171 -6.94 -8.32 91.46
CA GLY A 171 -8.19 -8.19 92.22
C GLY A 171 -9.48 -8.53 91.46
N ALA A 172 -9.43 -8.79 90.15
CA ALA A 172 -10.63 -8.91 89.31
C ALA A 172 -10.62 -10.18 88.43
N GLY A 173 -10.93 -11.35 89.00
CA GLY A 173 -11.41 -12.53 88.24
C GLY A 173 -10.55 -12.98 87.03
N GLY A 174 -9.23 -12.81 87.10
CA GLY A 174 -8.30 -12.96 85.99
C GLY A 174 -8.39 -14.31 85.26
N ASP A 175 -8.61 -15.40 85.98
CA ASP A 175 -8.71 -16.73 85.39
C ASP A 175 -9.97 -16.93 84.54
N ALA A 176 -11.11 -16.36 84.95
CA ALA A 176 -12.35 -16.45 84.20
C ALA A 176 -12.31 -15.57 82.93
N ILE A 177 -11.67 -14.41 83.03
CA ILE A 177 -11.48 -13.48 81.90
C ILE A 177 -10.47 -14.06 80.91
N LEU A 178 -9.37 -14.63 81.38
CA LEU A 178 -8.38 -15.32 80.55
C LEU A 178 -9.01 -16.53 79.83
N CYS A 179 -9.81 -17.34 80.53
CA CYS A 179 -10.55 -18.43 79.90
C CYS A 179 -11.54 -17.95 78.83
N ASN A 180 -12.24 -16.84 79.06
CA ASN A 180 -13.15 -16.26 78.06
C ASN A 180 -12.40 -15.65 76.86
N LYS A 181 -11.25 -15.00 77.09
CA LYS A 181 -10.37 -14.47 76.02
C LYS A 181 -9.75 -15.58 75.18
N LEU A 182 -9.24 -16.64 75.82
CA LEU A 182 -8.72 -17.82 75.12
C LEU A 182 -9.82 -18.51 74.32
N ARG A 183 -11.02 -18.65 74.87
CA ARG A 183 -12.18 -19.17 74.14
C ARG A 183 -12.55 -18.29 72.94
N GLY A 184 -12.52 -16.96 73.10
CA GLY A 184 -12.75 -16.00 72.01
C GLY A 184 -11.67 -16.08 70.92
N ARG A 185 -10.39 -16.17 71.29
CA ARG A 185 -9.28 -16.35 70.33
C ARG A 185 -9.40 -17.68 69.59
N VAL A 186 -9.74 -18.77 70.28
CA VAL A 186 -9.96 -20.08 69.64
C VAL A 186 -11.14 -20.03 68.67
N GLN A 187 -12.25 -19.40 69.04
CA GLN A 187 -13.39 -19.21 68.13
C GLN A 187 -13.02 -18.36 66.92
N HIS A 188 -12.32 -17.24 67.12
CA HIS A 188 -11.86 -16.38 66.03
C HIS A 188 -10.91 -17.11 65.09
N LEU A 189 -9.96 -17.89 65.62
CA LEU A 189 -9.05 -18.70 64.81
C LEU A 189 -9.80 -19.81 64.04
N ALA A 190 -10.81 -20.44 64.65
CA ALA A 190 -11.64 -21.43 63.98
C ALA A 190 -12.50 -20.83 62.85
N ILE A 191 -13.01 -19.61 63.03
CA ILE A 191 -13.73 -18.87 61.98
C ILE A 191 -12.76 -18.53 60.84
N ARG A 192 -11.60 -17.97 61.17
CA ARG A 192 -10.59 -17.59 60.17
C ARG A 192 -10.02 -18.79 59.42
N GLN A 193 -9.86 -19.94 60.08
CA GLN A 193 -9.50 -21.19 59.43
C GLN A 193 -10.58 -21.64 58.44
N ARG A 194 -11.86 -21.50 58.80
CA ARG A 194 -12.98 -21.79 57.88
C ARG A 194 -12.96 -20.87 56.67
N GLU A 195 -12.82 -19.56 56.89
CA GLU A 195 -12.75 -18.56 55.82
C GLU A 195 -11.61 -18.88 54.84
N LEU A 196 -10.39 -19.08 55.35
CA LEU A 196 -9.23 -19.46 54.53
C LEU A 196 -9.44 -20.79 53.80
N SER A 197 -10.13 -21.76 54.41
CA SER A 197 -10.46 -23.02 53.74
C SER A 197 -11.45 -22.80 52.59
N THR A 198 -12.45 -21.95 52.78
CA THR A 198 -13.42 -21.60 51.71
C THR A 198 -12.78 -20.80 50.58
N GLU A 199 -11.86 -19.89 50.90
CA GLU A 199 -11.07 -19.16 49.91
C GLU A 199 -10.17 -20.09 49.11
N LEU A 200 -9.52 -21.05 49.76
CA LEU A 200 -8.71 -22.08 49.09
C LEU A 200 -9.56 -22.94 48.14
N GLU A 201 -10.75 -23.36 48.57
CA GLU A 201 -11.68 -24.11 47.72
C GLU A 201 -12.15 -23.28 46.52
N SER A 202 -12.42 -21.99 46.72
CA SER A 202 -12.78 -21.06 45.64
C SER A 202 -11.63 -20.91 44.64
N ALA A 203 -10.42 -20.63 45.12
CA ALA A 203 -9.23 -20.52 44.29
C ALA A 203 -8.93 -21.81 43.52
N ALA A 204 -9.18 -22.98 44.12
CA ALA A 204 -9.03 -24.26 43.44
C ALA A 204 -10.05 -24.43 42.30
N LYS A 205 -11.31 -23.99 42.49
CA LYS A 205 -12.35 -23.99 41.45
C LYS A 205 -12.00 -23.02 40.32
N ASP A 206 -11.54 -21.83 40.64
CA ASP A 206 -11.13 -20.83 39.65
C ASP A 206 -9.93 -21.31 38.84
N ARG A 207 -8.93 -21.93 39.50
CA ARG A 207 -7.80 -22.55 38.81
C ARG A 207 -8.24 -23.63 37.81
N LEU A 208 -9.22 -24.46 38.17
CA LEU A 208 -9.80 -25.45 37.26
C LEU A 208 -10.53 -24.79 36.09
N LYS A 209 -11.29 -23.72 36.35
CA LYS A 209 -11.97 -22.94 35.30
C LYS A 209 -10.98 -22.35 34.31
N HIS A 210 -9.95 -21.65 34.81
CA HIS A 210 -8.90 -21.07 33.98
C HIS A 210 -8.13 -22.13 33.19
N ARG A 211 -7.88 -23.31 33.78
CA ARG A 211 -7.27 -24.42 33.04
C ARG A 211 -8.13 -24.88 31.86
N ARG A 212 -9.46 -24.97 32.04
CA ARG A 212 -10.38 -25.32 30.94
C ARG A 212 -10.44 -24.24 29.86
N GLU A 213 -10.45 -22.97 30.26
CA GLU A 213 -10.39 -21.82 29.34
C GLU A 213 -9.08 -21.80 28.56
N LEU A 214 -7.96 -22.13 29.20
CA LEU A 214 -6.65 -22.25 28.55
C LEU A 214 -6.64 -23.35 27.49
N GLU A 215 -7.20 -24.53 27.79
CA GLU A 215 -7.30 -25.59 26.78
C GLU A 215 -8.23 -25.18 25.62
N LYS A 216 -9.35 -24.50 25.90
CA LYS A 216 -10.25 -23.98 24.86
C LYS A 216 -9.58 -22.94 23.96
N THR A 217 -8.80 -22.03 24.55
CA THR A 217 -8.07 -21.01 23.76
C THR A 217 -6.96 -21.66 22.94
N LYS A 218 -6.29 -22.68 23.46
CA LYS A 218 -5.30 -23.46 22.72
C LYS A 218 -5.90 -24.18 21.50
N THR A 219 -7.10 -24.77 21.63
CA THR A 219 -7.79 -25.38 20.48
C THR A 219 -8.18 -24.34 19.43
N LEU A 220 -8.74 -23.21 19.85
CA LEU A 220 -9.11 -22.12 18.94
C LEU A 220 -7.89 -21.52 18.22
N LEU A 221 -6.76 -21.37 18.92
CA LEU A 221 -5.51 -20.92 18.32
C LEU A 221 -5.02 -21.90 17.25
N ALA A 222 -5.07 -23.21 17.53
CA ALA A 222 -4.68 -24.23 16.56
C ALA A 222 -5.59 -24.24 15.32
N GLU A 223 -6.90 -24.02 15.49
CA GLU A 223 -7.86 -23.90 14.39
C GLU A 223 -7.61 -22.64 13.56
N SER A 224 -7.39 -21.50 14.21
CA SER A 224 -7.06 -20.23 13.54
C SER A 224 -5.75 -20.34 12.76
N GLN A 225 -4.73 -20.99 13.33
CA GLN A 225 -3.45 -21.20 12.65
C GLN A 225 -3.61 -22.08 11.39
N LYS A 226 -4.42 -23.15 11.47
CA LYS A 226 -4.75 -23.97 10.28
C LYS A 226 -5.48 -23.15 9.21
N SER A 227 -6.45 -22.32 9.61
CA SER A 227 -7.17 -21.43 8.70
C SER A 227 -6.23 -20.44 8.01
N LEU A 228 -5.31 -19.83 8.75
CA LEU A 228 -4.34 -18.87 8.21
C LEU A 228 -3.39 -19.51 7.19
N VAL A 229 -2.92 -20.74 7.46
CA VAL A 229 -2.08 -21.47 6.50
C VAL A 229 -2.85 -21.75 5.21
N LEU A 230 -4.12 -22.14 5.31
CA LEU A 230 -4.97 -22.38 4.15
C LEU A 230 -5.23 -21.10 3.35
N THR A 231 -5.59 -20.00 4.01
CA THR A 231 -5.86 -18.72 3.31
C THR A 231 -4.60 -18.18 2.65
N ARG A 232 -3.42 -18.31 3.28
CA ARG A 232 -2.15 -17.95 2.65
C ARG A 232 -1.89 -18.79 1.40
N ALA A 233 -2.10 -20.11 1.46
CA ALA A 233 -1.92 -20.98 0.30
C ALA A 233 -2.90 -20.64 -0.84
N MET A 234 -4.15 -20.30 -0.51
CA MET A 234 -5.15 -19.84 -1.49
C MET A 234 -4.72 -18.52 -2.12
N HIS A 235 -4.33 -17.54 -1.32
CA HIS A 235 -3.87 -16.24 -1.82
C HIS A 235 -2.65 -16.37 -2.73
N ASP A 236 -1.68 -17.21 -2.37
CA ASP A 236 -0.50 -17.49 -3.21
C ASP A 236 -0.88 -18.19 -4.53
N LYS A 237 -1.94 -19.00 -4.53
CA LYS A 237 -2.49 -19.61 -5.75
C LYS A 237 -3.18 -18.56 -6.63
N GLU A 238 -4.06 -17.74 -6.06
CA GLU A 238 -4.78 -16.68 -6.77
C GLU A 238 -3.82 -15.64 -7.35
N THR A 239 -2.80 -15.24 -6.59
CA THR A 239 -1.76 -14.30 -7.05
C THR A 239 -1.00 -14.85 -8.26
N ARG A 240 -0.65 -16.15 -8.23
CA ARG A 240 0.00 -16.82 -9.37
C ARG A 240 -0.93 -16.91 -10.59
N GLN A 241 -2.21 -17.20 -10.38
CA GLN A 241 -3.20 -17.23 -11.46
C GLN A 241 -3.39 -15.85 -12.08
N LEU A 242 -3.48 -14.79 -11.27
CA LEU A 242 -3.59 -13.41 -11.74
C LEU A 242 -2.34 -12.99 -12.55
N ALA A 243 -1.14 -13.29 -12.04
CA ALA A 243 0.10 -13.01 -12.75
C ALA A 243 0.16 -13.75 -14.10
N ALA A 244 -0.23 -15.02 -14.15
CA ALA A 244 -0.29 -15.79 -15.39
C ALA A 244 -1.29 -15.19 -16.40
N MET A 245 -2.46 -14.74 -15.93
CA MET A 245 -3.46 -14.09 -16.78
C MET A 245 -2.96 -12.74 -17.32
N ILE A 246 -2.28 -11.94 -16.49
CA ILE A 246 -1.65 -10.68 -16.91
C ILE A 246 -0.62 -10.96 -17.99
N HIS A 247 0.24 -11.97 -17.80
CA HIS A 247 1.22 -12.36 -18.81
C HIS A 247 0.55 -12.82 -20.11
N LEU A 248 -0.52 -13.62 -20.05
CA LEU A 248 -1.27 -14.05 -21.22
C LEU A 248 -1.92 -12.87 -21.96
N ASN A 249 -2.51 -11.91 -21.23
CA ASN A 249 -3.07 -10.71 -21.83
C ASN A 249 -1.99 -9.87 -22.50
N HIS A 250 -0.82 -9.73 -21.88
CA HIS A 250 0.32 -9.04 -22.51
C HIS A 250 0.77 -9.73 -23.80
N THR A 251 0.86 -11.06 -23.82
CA THR A 251 1.26 -11.79 -25.04
C THR A 251 0.20 -11.69 -26.13
N GLN A 252 -1.09 -11.75 -25.79
CA GLN A 252 -2.19 -11.56 -26.76
C GLN A 252 -2.22 -10.14 -27.32
N VAL A 253 -2.03 -9.12 -26.48
CA VAL A 253 -1.94 -7.73 -26.93
C VAL A 253 -0.74 -7.54 -27.85
N ALA A 254 0.42 -8.12 -27.51
CA ALA A 254 1.59 -8.09 -28.38
C ALA A 254 1.29 -8.75 -29.74
N GLN A 255 0.66 -9.93 -29.76
CA GLN A 255 0.26 -10.61 -30.99
C GLN A 255 -0.73 -9.80 -31.84
N ILE A 256 -1.71 -9.13 -31.22
CA ILE A 256 -2.66 -8.26 -31.93
C ILE A 256 -1.95 -7.05 -32.53
N LEU A 257 -1.00 -6.46 -31.79
CA LEU A 257 -0.21 -5.34 -32.29
C LEU A 257 0.69 -5.76 -33.46
N ASP A 258 1.33 -6.93 -33.38
CA ASP A 258 2.15 -7.49 -34.45
C ASP A 258 1.31 -7.89 -35.69
N ALA A 259 0.13 -8.47 -35.48
CA ALA A 259 -0.81 -8.77 -36.55
C ALA A 259 -1.37 -7.50 -37.20
N SER A 260 -1.68 -6.47 -36.42
CA SER A 260 -2.12 -5.17 -36.94
C SER A 260 -1.00 -4.50 -37.74
N ARG A 261 0.25 -4.56 -37.26
CA ARG A 261 1.41 -4.03 -37.97
C ARG A 261 1.60 -4.75 -39.31
N SER A 262 1.60 -6.08 -39.32
CA SER A 262 1.72 -6.87 -40.55
C SER A 262 0.54 -6.69 -41.51
N ALA A 263 -0.69 -6.51 -41.02
CA ALA A 263 -1.87 -6.16 -41.83
C ALA A 263 -1.74 -4.76 -42.46
N THR A 264 -1.18 -3.78 -41.74
CA THR A 264 -0.91 -2.46 -42.31
C THR A 264 0.21 -2.49 -43.35
N ASP A 265 1.23 -3.31 -43.16
CA ASP A 265 2.33 -3.44 -44.11
C ASP A 265 1.91 -4.20 -45.38
N THR A 266 1.10 -5.26 -45.25
CA THR A 266 0.47 -5.95 -46.39
C THR A 266 -0.50 -5.05 -47.15
N ARG A 267 -1.31 -4.22 -46.46
CA ARG A 267 -2.14 -3.21 -47.11
C ARG A 267 -1.32 -2.16 -47.85
N ARG A 268 -0.22 -1.66 -47.26
CA ARG A 268 0.69 -0.74 -47.97
C ARG A 268 1.36 -1.40 -49.17
N HIS A 269 1.73 -2.67 -49.09
CA HIS A 269 2.26 -3.43 -50.23
C HIS A 269 1.21 -3.65 -51.32
N GLN A 270 -0.05 -3.91 -50.97
CA GLN A 270 -1.16 -4.03 -51.91
C GLN A 270 -1.51 -2.69 -52.56
N GLU A 271 -1.58 -1.60 -51.80
CA GLU A 271 -1.74 -0.23 -52.33
C GLU A 271 -0.55 0.19 -53.22
N SER A 272 0.66 -0.30 -52.93
CA SER A 272 1.82 -0.12 -53.81
C SER A 272 1.69 -0.92 -55.11
N LEU A 273 1.21 -2.18 -55.05
CA LEU A 273 0.95 -3.00 -56.23
C LEU A 273 -0.19 -2.44 -57.10
N GLU A 274 -1.22 -1.85 -56.51
CA GLU A 274 -2.28 -1.14 -57.24
C GLU A 274 -1.79 0.16 -57.87
N ARG A 275 -0.82 0.87 -57.26
CA ARG A 275 -0.16 2.00 -57.92
C ARG A 275 0.74 1.54 -59.08
N PHE A 276 1.38 0.39 -58.97
CA PHE A 276 2.13 -0.21 -60.07
C PHE A 276 1.22 -0.75 -61.20
N SER A 277 0.00 -1.23 -60.90
CA SER A 277 -0.96 -1.63 -61.94
C SER A 277 -1.58 -0.43 -62.66
N VAL A 278 -1.74 0.72 -61.98
CA VAL A 278 -2.13 2.00 -62.61
C VAL A 278 -1.03 2.52 -63.55
N LEU A 279 0.25 2.24 -63.27
CA LEU A 279 1.37 2.58 -64.15
C LEU A 279 1.60 1.57 -65.29
N HIS A 280 0.93 0.42 -65.27
CA HIS A 280 0.98 -0.56 -66.36
C HIS A 280 -0.23 -0.49 -67.30
N PHE A 281 -1.08 0.54 -67.19
CA PHE A 281 -2.22 0.78 -68.08
C PHE A 281 -1.90 1.86 -69.12
N SER A 282 -0.88 1.61 -69.93
CA SER A 282 -0.60 2.30 -71.21
C SER A 282 0.03 1.33 -72.20
N SER A 283 -0.68 0.24 -72.46
CA SER A 283 -0.56 -0.52 -73.70
C SER A 283 -1.89 -1.20 -73.95
N THR A 284 -2.65 -0.62 -74.89
CA THR A 284 -3.80 -1.23 -75.54
C THR A 284 -3.50 -2.68 -75.95
N PHE A 285 -4.35 -3.63 -75.53
CA PHE A 285 -4.86 -4.67 -76.44
C PHE A 285 -6.16 -5.28 -75.92
N GLU A 286 -7.05 -5.55 -76.87
CA GLU A 286 -8.48 -5.84 -76.77
C GLU A 286 -8.83 -7.32 -76.52
N PHE A 287 -9.87 -7.53 -75.68
CA PHE A 287 -10.96 -8.54 -75.69
C PHE A 287 -10.67 -10.07 -75.61
N PRO A 288 -11.67 -10.96 -75.30
CA PRO A 288 -12.96 -10.79 -74.63
C PRO A 288 -13.32 -11.85 -73.54
N SER A 289 -14.29 -11.47 -72.69
CA SER A 289 -15.44 -12.21 -72.12
C SER A 289 -15.35 -13.70 -71.70
N THR A 290 -15.85 -14.00 -70.49
CA THR A 290 -17.14 -14.69 -70.30
C THR A 290 -17.63 -14.68 -68.84
N ASN A 291 -18.95 -14.48 -68.73
CA ASN A 291 -19.78 -14.51 -67.52
C ASN A 291 -19.90 -15.93 -66.92
N SER A 292 -20.10 -16.05 -65.60
CA SER A 292 -21.43 -16.38 -65.01
C SER A 292 -21.37 -16.80 -63.53
N VAL A 293 -22.11 -16.04 -62.72
CA VAL A 293 -22.92 -16.33 -61.51
C VAL A 293 -23.47 -17.80 -61.50
N THR A 294 -23.61 -18.60 -60.42
CA THR A 294 -24.23 -18.43 -59.08
C THR A 294 -23.96 -19.66 -58.18
N HIS A 295 -23.83 -19.40 -56.87
CA HIS A 295 -24.32 -20.11 -55.66
C HIS A 295 -24.54 -21.64 -55.51
N SER A 296 -23.99 -22.11 -54.37
CA SER A 296 -24.57 -22.98 -53.31
C SER A 296 -24.69 -24.49 -53.52
N LYS A 297 -24.02 -25.30 -52.66
CA LYS A 297 -24.62 -25.97 -51.48
C LYS A 297 -23.65 -26.91 -50.71
N GLU A 298 -23.94 -27.02 -49.41
CA GLU A 298 -23.79 -28.21 -48.53
C GLU A 298 -22.40 -28.79 -48.20
N THR A 299 -22.03 -28.77 -46.91
CA THR A 299 -22.35 -29.90 -46.02
C THR A 299 -21.97 -29.61 -44.56
N SER A 300 -22.96 -29.71 -43.69
CA SER A 300 -22.79 -29.88 -42.24
C SER A 300 -22.38 -31.32 -41.95
N ARG A 301 -21.39 -31.55 -41.08
CA ARG A 301 -21.35 -32.76 -40.25
C ARG A 301 -20.67 -32.51 -38.91
N ALA A 302 -21.46 -32.70 -37.86
CA ALA A 302 -21.08 -32.72 -36.47
C ALA A 302 -20.16 -33.90 -36.12
N THR A 303 -19.29 -33.72 -35.12
CA THR A 303 -19.06 -34.76 -34.10
C THR A 303 -18.83 -34.11 -32.74
N ASN A 304 -19.73 -34.46 -31.81
CA ASN A 304 -19.61 -34.30 -30.36
C ASN A 304 -18.36 -35.00 -29.82
N LYS A 305 -17.82 -34.50 -28.69
CA LYS A 305 -17.45 -35.30 -27.51
C LYS A 305 -16.94 -34.40 -26.36
N THR A 306 -17.85 -34.04 -25.46
CA THR A 306 -17.65 -34.16 -24.00
C THR A 306 -18.30 -35.49 -23.56
N PRO A 307 -18.12 -36.03 -22.33
CA PRO A 307 -17.48 -35.50 -21.11
C PRO A 307 -16.41 -36.49 -20.54
N THR A 308 -15.75 -36.32 -19.39
CA THR A 308 -16.27 -36.58 -18.04
C THR A 308 -15.22 -36.26 -16.96
N ALA A 309 -15.76 -35.91 -15.80
CA ALA A 309 -15.20 -35.55 -14.49
C ALA A 309 -14.04 -36.39 -13.92
N THR A 310 -13.21 -35.74 -13.11
CA THR A 310 -13.13 -35.95 -11.65
C THR A 310 -12.54 -34.72 -10.97
#